data_AF-A0A942KMB9-F1
#
_entry.id   AF-A0A942KMB9-F1
#
_cell.length_a   1.000
_cell.length_b   1.000
_cell.length_c   1.000
_cell.angle_alpha   90.00
_cell.angle_beta   90.00
_cell.angle_gamma   90.00
#
_symmetry.space_group_name_H-M   'P 1'
#
loop_
_entity.id
_entity.type
_entity.pdbx_description
1 polymer ?
#
loop_
_entity_poly.entity_id
_entity_poly.type
_entity_poly.pdbx_seq_one_letter_code
_entity_poly.pdbx_strand_id
1 'polypeptide(L)'
;MIKTSRGLALIRDYYNDETCYMFMIVLNSTSALEANIALELLLKSVPDRALICAVNMRELFKSLPAPPFVMAVDEDTLTRVAGLEKNMAALEKSIEDEYSVVVTTAGNLVLDLIVRDGDVKHFWTPTPITTDFMNPDLIEAVLFSDYLLESIVDLFVAMGVPVHPNFFMSLEDWCLENATEAMRDLQELF
;
A
#
# COMPACT_ATOMS: atom_id res chain seq x y z
N MET A 1 10.23 14.88 2.96
CA MET A 1 9.26 13.79 2.83
C MET A 1 7.91 14.43 2.59
N ILE A 2 7.28 14.23 1.42
CA ILE A 2 5.89 14.65 1.21
C ILE A 2 5.08 13.92 2.28
N LYS A 3 4.36 14.64 3.14
CA LYS A 3 3.51 14.00 4.14
C LYS A 3 2.49 13.14 3.39
N THR A 4 2.55 11.83 3.56
CA THR A 4 1.70 10.80 2.94
C THR A 4 0.21 11.17 3.07
N SER A 5 -0.19 11.75 4.20
CA SER A 5 -1.55 12.28 4.45
C SER A 5 -2.04 13.31 3.42
N ARG A 6 -1.17 14.20 2.92
CA ARG A 6 -1.57 15.18 1.89
C ARG A 6 -1.84 14.55 0.53
N GLY A 7 -1.18 13.43 0.22
CA GLY A 7 -1.43 12.68 -1.00
C GLY A 7 -2.78 11.96 -0.94
N LEU A 8 -3.03 11.26 0.16
CA LEU A 8 -4.27 10.51 0.37
C LEU A 8 -5.50 11.41 0.32
N ALA A 9 -5.43 12.61 0.91
CA ALA A 9 -6.52 13.59 0.84
C ALA A 9 -6.93 13.95 -0.61
N LEU A 10 -5.97 14.06 -1.54
CA LEU A 10 -6.26 14.35 -2.94
C LEU A 10 -7.00 13.21 -3.65
N ILE A 11 -6.84 11.97 -3.17
CA ILE A 11 -7.55 10.81 -3.70
C ILE A 11 -8.95 10.73 -3.08
N ARG A 12 -9.07 10.93 -1.76
CA ARG A 12 -10.34 10.88 -1.00
C ARG A 12 -11.42 11.78 -1.59
N ASP A 13 -11.07 13.00 -2.00
CA ASP A 13 -12.03 13.97 -2.58
C ASP A 13 -12.76 13.41 -3.82
N TYR A 14 -12.17 12.43 -4.48
CA TYR A 14 -12.70 11.79 -5.69
C TYR A 14 -13.04 10.32 -5.49
N TYR A 15 -12.86 9.73 -4.30
CA TYR A 15 -13.14 8.33 -4.01
C TYR A 15 -14.60 8.17 -3.55
N ASN A 16 -15.50 7.84 -4.49
CA ASN A 16 -16.94 7.71 -4.26
C ASN A 16 -17.50 6.49 -5.01
N ASP A 17 -18.80 6.20 -4.88
CA ASP A 17 -19.44 5.01 -5.45
C ASP A 17 -19.21 4.81 -6.96
N GLU A 18 -18.97 5.89 -7.72
CA GLU A 18 -18.75 5.81 -9.17
C GLU A 18 -17.28 5.52 -9.55
N THR A 19 -16.34 5.91 -8.69
CA THR A 19 -14.90 5.93 -8.99
C THR A 19 -14.09 4.97 -8.11
N CYS A 20 -14.63 4.54 -6.98
CA CYS A 20 -13.92 3.77 -5.95
C CYS A 20 -13.32 2.48 -6.52
N TYR A 21 -14.08 1.78 -7.35
CA TYR A 21 -13.62 0.54 -7.98
C TYR A 21 -12.44 0.76 -8.93
N MET A 22 -12.45 1.84 -9.72
CA MET A 22 -11.33 2.17 -10.60
C MET A 22 -10.11 2.62 -9.82
N PHE A 23 -10.29 3.42 -8.76
CA PHE A 23 -9.18 3.77 -7.87
C PHE A 23 -8.57 2.53 -7.20
N MET A 24 -9.39 1.57 -6.80
CA MET A 24 -8.93 0.31 -6.22
C MET A 24 -8.03 -0.45 -7.20
N ILE A 25 -8.42 -0.55 -8.47
CA ILE A 25 -7.60 -1.18 -9.51
C ILE A 25 -6.28 -0.42 -9.69
N VAL A 26 -6.32 0.92 -9.82
CA VAL A 26 -5.11 1.73 -9.99
C VAL A 26 -4.16 1.56 -8.81
N LEU A 27 -4.67 1.55 -7.58
CA LEU A 27 -3.85 1.49 -6.37
C LEU A 27 -3.27 0.09 -6.12
N ASN A 28 -4.00 -0.98 -6.46
CA ASN A 28 -3.72 -2.30 -5.92
C ASN A 28 -3.39 -3.39 -6.96
N SER A 29 -3.75 -3.20 -8.24
CA SER A 29 -3.50 -4.22 -9.26
C SER A 29 -2.01 -4.36 -9.59
N THR A 30 -1.53 -5.62 -9.60
CA THR A 30 -0.19 -5.95 -10.09
C THR A 30 -0.05 -5.75 -11.60
N SER A 31 -1.14 -5.84 -12.38
CA SER A 31 -1.10 -5.64 -13.83
C SER A 31 -0.99 -4.16 -14.19
N ALA A 32 0.03 -3.82 -14.96
CA ALA A 32 0.17 -2.48 -15.51
C ALA A 32 -0.94 -2.18 -16.53
N LEU A 33 -1.44 -3.18 -17.26
CA LEU A 33 -2.53 -3.01 -18.22
C LEU A 33 -3.84 -2.65 -17.52
N GLU A 34 -4.24 -3.39 -16.48
CA GLU A 34 -5.46 -3.10 -15.73
C GLU A 34 -5.42 -1.70 -15.10
N ALA A 35 -4.28 -1.35 -14.49
CA ALA A 35 -4.08 -0.01 -13.93
C ALA A 35 -4.19 1.08 -14.99
N ASN A 36 -3.62 0.88 -16.19
CA ASN A 36 -3.73 1.82 -17.32
C ASN A 36 -5.19 2.00 -17.77
N ILE A 37 -5.94 0.90 -17.91
CA ILE A 37 -7.35 0.96 -18.31
C ILE A 37 -8.19 1.71 -17.26
N ALA A 38 -7.97 1.42 -15.98
CA ALA A 38 -8.68 2.09 -14.90
C ALA A 38 -8.33 3.60 -14.84
N LEU A 39 -7.06 3.95 -15.08
CA LEU A 39 -6.59 5.33 -15.16
C LEU A 39 -7.29 6.11 -16.30
N GLU A 40 -7.38 5.52 -17.49
CA GLU A 40 -8.10 6.08 -18.66
C GLU A 40 -9.59 6.31 -18.40
N LEU A 41 -10.22 5.46 -17.59
CA LEU A 41 -11.61 5.64 -17.20
C LEU A 41 -11.78 6.78 -16.19
N LEU A 42 -10.86 6.90 -15.23
CA LEU A 42 -10.89 7.97 -14.22
C LEU A 42 -10.57 9.36 -14.80
N LEU A 43 -9.74 9.44 -15.85
CA LEU A 43 -9.40 10.70 -16.55
C LEU A 43 -10.62 11.49 -17.02
N LYS A 44 -11.78 10.85 -17.17
CA LYS A 44 -13.04 11.50 -17.59
C LYS A 44 -13.67 12.36 -16.51
N SER A 45 -13.38 12.10 -15.23
CA SER A 45 -14.07 12.70 -14.09
C SER A 45 -13.15 13.13 -12.95
N VAL A 46 -11.87 12.76 -12.98
CA VAL A 46 -10.89 13.04 -11.92
C VAL A 46 -9.75 13.89 -12.48
N PRO A 47 -9.29 14.94 -11.76
CA PRO A 47 -8.19 15.77 -12.22
C PRO A 47 -6.85 15.03 -12.17
N ASP A 48 -5.97 15.32 -13.12
CA ASP A 48 -4.62 14.73 -13.25
C ASP A 48 -3.85 14.71 -11.94
N ARG A 49 -3.95 15.77 -11.13
CA ARG A 49 -3.23 15.85 -9.86
C ARG A 49 -3.60 14.72 -8.89
N ALA A 50 -4.87 14.34 -8.81
CA ALA A 50 -5.31 13.24 -7.96
C ALA A 50 -4.86 11.89 -8.54
N LEU A 51 -4.89 11.75 -9.87
CA LEU A 51 -4.43 10.55 -10.57
C LEU A 51 -2.92 10.33 -10.48
N ILE A 52 -2.12 11.40 -10.60
CA ILE A 52 -0.67 11.37 -10.36
C ILE A 52 -0.40 10.93 -8.92
N CYS A 53 -1.22 11.39 -7.97
CA CYS A 53 -1.12 10.92 -6.60
C CYS A 53 -1.45 9.43 -6.48
N ALA A 54 -2.50 8.94 -7.14
CA ALA A 54 -2.90 7.54 -7.12
C ALA A 54 -1.80 6.62 -7.69
N VAL A 55 -1.21 6.94 -8.84
CA VAL A 55 -0.11 6.13 -9.41
C VAL A 55 1.14 6.17 -8.53
N ASN A 56 1.43 7.30 -7.89
CA ASN A 56 2.53 7.39 -6.92
C ASN A 56 2.27 6.58 -5.65
N MET A 57 1.01 6.48 -5.21
CA MET A 57 0.63 5.59 -4.10
C MET A 57 0.71 4.12 -4.51
N ARG A 58 0.33 3.77 -5.74
CA ARG A 58 0.51 2.42 -6.30
C ARG A 58 1.97 2.00 -6.23
N GLU A 59 2.89 2.83 -6.69
CA GLU A 59 4.32 2.49 -6.63
C GLU A 59 4.85 2.38 -5.20
N LEU A 60 4.31 3.18 -4.28
CA LEU A 60 4.60 3.00 -2.85
C LEU A 60 4.16 1.61 -2.39
N PHE A 61 2.91 1.20 -2.63
CA PHE A 61 2.42 -0.13 -2.24
C PHE A 61 3.20 -1.26 -2.90
N LYS A 62 3.51 -1.14 -4.19
CA LYS A 62 4.37 -2.09 -4.94
C LYS A 62 5.77 -2.23 -4.34
N SER A 63 6.31 -1.16 -3.73
CA SER A 63 7.65 -1.17 -3.12
C SER A 63 7.69 -1.78 -1.72
N LEU A 64 6.54 -1.98 -1.07
CA LEU A 64 6.45 -2.61 0.25
C LEU A 64 6.43 -4.14 0.09
N PRO A 65 7.29 -4.90 0.79
CA PRO A 65 7.30 -6.35 0.63
C PRO A 65 6.05 -6.98 1.26
N ALA A 66 5.49 -7.95 0.55
CA ALA A 66 4.44 -8.80 1.10
C ALA A 66 5.04 -9.83 2.08
N PRO A 67 4.47 -10.01 3.28
CA PRO A 67 4.82 -11.11 4.16
C PRO A 67 4.59 -12.48 3.49
N PRO A 68 5.45 -13.50 3.74
CA PRO A 68 6.58 -13.44 4.66
C PRO A 68 7.86 -12.83 4.05
N PHE A 69 8.61 -12.06 4.84
CA PHE A 69 9.89 -11.47 4.41
C PHE A 69 10.88 -11.34 5.58
N VAL A 70 12.18 -11.20 5.26
CA VAL A 70 13.24 -11.06 6.27
C VAL A 70 13.46 -9.59 6.59
N MET A 71 13.46 -9.24 7.89
CA MET A 71 13.90 -7.94 8.38
C MET A 71 15.40 -7.92 8.67
N ALA A 72 16.01 -6.73 8.61
CA ALA A 72 17.44 -6.54 8.83
C ALA A 72 17.83 -6.37 10.30
N VAL A 73 16.83 -6.28 11.18
CA VAL A 73 16.99 -6.09 12.63
C VAL A 73 16.43 -7.28 13.40
N ASP A 74 16.84 -7.44 14.65
CA ASP A 74 16.23 -8.38 15.59
C ASP A 74 14.93 -7.81 16.20
N GLU A 75 14.11 -8.68 16.81
CA GLU A 75 12.83 -8.30 17.43
C GLU A 75 12.99 -7.23 18.51
N ASP A 76 14.01 -7.33 19.38
CA ASP A 76 14.20 -6.39 20.49
C ASP A 76 14.55 -4.99 19.98
N THR A 77 15.37 -4.91 18.93
CA THR A 77 15.68 -3.68 18.23
C THR A 77 14.43 -3.09 17.58
N LEU A 78 13.63 -3.90 16.89
CA LEU A 78 12.38 -3.46 16.27
C LEU A 78 11.40 -2.92 17.31
N THR A 79 11.17 -3.64 18.41
CA THR A 79 10.31 -3.22 19.53
C THR A 79 10.71 -1.85 20.05
N ARG A 80 12.01 -1.62 20.28
CA ARG A 80 12.52 -0.35 20.81
C ARG A 80 12.42 0.80 19.80
N VAL A 81 12.75 0.57 18.53
CA VAL A 81 12.82 1.63 17.51
C VAL A 81 11.42 2.01 17.03
N ALA A 82 10.56 1.03 16.76
CA ALA A 82 9.20 1.28 16.28
C ALA A 82 8.22 1.62 17.41
N GLY A 83 8.60 1.38 18.67
CA GLY A 83 7.74 1.58 19.83
C GLY A 83 6.62 0.54 19.90
N LEU A 84 6.92 -0.71 19.55
CA LEU A 84 5.96 -1.82 19.62
C LEU A 84 5.95 -2.40 21.04
N GLU A 85 4.81 -2.95 21.44
CA GLU A 85 4.66 -3.76 22.63
C GLU A 85 4.59 -5.24 22.25
N LYS A 86 5.30 -6.09 22.98
CA LYS A 86 5.31 -7.54 22.73
C LYS A 86 4.19 -8.21 23.53
N ASN A 87 3.23 -8.81 22.82
CA ASN A 87 2.17 -9.62 23.40
C ASN A 87 2.24 -11.06 22.85
N MET A 88 2.71 -11.98 23.69
CA MET A 88 3.00 -13.37 23.31
C MET A 88 3.93 -13.47 22.09
N ALA A 89 3.39 -13.82 20.92
CA ALA A 89 4.12 -14.00 19.66
C ALA A 89 3.85 -12.86 18.64
N ALA A 90 3.24 -11.76 19.08
CA ALA A 90 2.93 -10.62 18.26
C ALA A 90 3.55 -9.34 18.83
N LEU A 91 3.99 -8.46 17.94
CA LEU A 91 4.44 -7.10 18.23
C LEU A 91 3.34 -6.14 17.78
N GLU A 92 2.81 -5.33 18.68
CA GLU A 92 1.67 -4.45 18.40
C GLU A 92 2.02 -2.99 18.68
N LYS A 93 1.55 -2.09 17.83
CA LYS A 93 1.63 -0.64 18.02
C LYS A 93 0.26 -0.04 17.74
N SER A 94 -0.30 0.65 18.73
CA SER A 94 -1.48 1.48 18.53
C SER A 94 -1.13 2.71 17.69
N ILE A 95 -2.03 3.05 16.79
CA ILE A 95 -1.99 4.24 15.95
C ILE A 95 -3.17 5.12 16.38
N GLU A 96 -3.14 6.39 15.97
CA GLU A 96 -4.34 7.24 16.02
C GLU A 96 -5.49 6.64 15.17
N ASP A 97 -6.68 7.22 15.28
CA ASP A 97 -7.91 6.74 14.60
C ASP A 97 -8.33 5.31 14.97
N GLU A 98 -8.01 4.83 16.18
CA GLU A 98 -8.38 3.50 16.69
C GLU A 98 -7.76 2.31 15.95
N TYR A 99 -6.81 2.55 15.04
CA TYR A 99 -6.05 1.49 14.39
C TYR A 99 -4.94 0.93 15.27
N SER A 100 -4.56 -0.33 15.04
CA SER A 100 -3.27 -0.85 15.48
C SER A 100 -2.59 -1.66 14.39
N VAL A 101 -1.26 -1.61 14.35
CA VAL A 101 -0.45 -2.47 13.48
C VAL A 101 0.15 -3.58 14.32
N VAL A 102 -0.07 -4.81 13.88
CA VAL A 102 0.41 -6.04 14.51
C VAL A 102 1.33 -6.77 13.55
N VAL A 103 2.48 -7.18 14.04
CA VAL A 103 3.48 -7.95 13.31
C VAL A 103 3.70 -9.27 14.02
N THR A 104 3.64 -10.39 13.29
CA THR A 104 4.05 -11.69 13.80
C THR A 104 5.44 -12.03 13.26
N THR A 105 6.31 -12.52 14.14
CA THR A 105 7.72 -12.79 13.80
C THR A 105 8.17 -14.15 14.27
N ALA A 106 9.19 -14.69 13.60
CA ALA A 106 9.98 -15.84 14.02
C ALA A 106 11.46 -15.50 13.86
N GLY A 107 12.06 -14.88 14.88
CA GLY A 107 13.41 -14.34 14.78
C GLY A 107 13.42 -13.09 13.90
N ASN A 108 14.21 -13.06 12.84
CA ASN A 108 14.22 -11.97 11.87
C ASN A 108 13.28 -12.18 10.67
N LEU A 109 12.44 -13.22 10.71
CA LEU A 109 11.42 -13.45 9.69
C LEU A 109 10.10 -12.81 10.15
N VAL A 110 9.58 -11.88 9.36
CA VAL A 110 8.22 -11.37 9.48
C VAL A 110 7.28 -12.37 8.77
N LEU A 111 6.29 -12.87 9.49
CA LEU A 111 5.34 -13.86 9.00
C LEU A 111 4.08 -13.18 8.46
N ASP A 112 3.49 -12.28 9.25
CA ASP A 112 2.33 -11.50 8.88
C ASP A 112 2.46 -10.06 9.37
N LEU A 113 1.87 -9.14 8.61
CA LEU A 113 1.54 -7.79 9.02
C LEU A 113 0.01 -7.68 8.97
N ILE A 114 -0.58 -7.23 10.08
CA ILE A 114 -2.02 -7.16 10.28
C ILE A 114 -2.34 -5.76 10.75
N VAL A 115 -3.33 -5.13 10.12
CA VAL A 115 -3.93 -3.88 10.62
C VAL A 115 -5.23 -4.24 11.33
N ARG A 116 -5.40 -3.77 12.56
CA ARG A 116 -6.62 -3.92 13.33
C ARG A 116 -7.40 -2.62 13.29
N ASP A 117 -8.69 -2.73 13.00
CA ASP A 117 -9.69 -1.68 13.09
C ASP A 117 -10.72 -2.14 14.14
N GLY A 118 -10.49 -1.76 15.40
CA GLY A 118 -11.20 -2.33 16.55
C GLY A 118 -11.10 -3.87 16.62
N ASP A 119 -12.22 -4.54 16.36
CA ASP A 119 -12.32 -6.02 16.33
C ASP A 119 -12.03 -6.63 14.95
N VAL A 120 -12.00 -5.83 13.89
CA VAL A 120 -11.73 -6.27 12.52
C VAL A 120 -10.23 -6.37 12.30
N LYS A 121 -9.80 -7.43 11.60
CA LYS A 121 -8.39 -7.67 11.25
C LYS A 121 -8.23 -7.74 9.75
N HIS A 122 -7.41 -6.85 9.22
CA HIS A 122 -7.02 -6.82 7.82
C HIS A 122 -5.59 -7.34 7.70
N PHE A 123 -5.42 -8.50 7.09
CA PHE A 123 -4.10 -9.01 6.74
C PHE A 123 -3.52 -8.18 5.59
N TRP A 124 -2.22 -7.93 5.62
CA TRP A 124 -1.52 -7.23 4.54
C TRP A 124 -1.68 -7.95 3.21
N THR A 125 -1.38 -9.25 3.21
CA THR A 125 -1.50 -10.10 2.03
C THR A 125 -2.97 -10.48 1.81
N PRO A 126 -3.48 -10.42 0.56
CA PRO A 126 -4.82 -10.89 0.23
C PRO A 126 -5.07 -12.34 0.67
N THR A 127 -6.25 -12.60 1.22
CA THR A 127 -6.72 -13.95 1.55
C THR A 127 -8.14 -14.16 0.99
N PRO A 128 -8.35 -15.02 -0.04
CA PRO A 128 -7.36 -15.85 -0.74
C PRO A 128 -6.31 -15.03 -1.50
N ILE A 129 -5.18 -15.64 -1.84
CA ILE A 129 -4.12 -14.99 -2.63
C ILE A 129 -4.70 -14.57 -3.99
N THR A 130 -4.70 -13.26 -4.24
CA THR A 130 -5.10 -12.65 -5.52
C THR A 130 -3.87 -12.07 -6.24
N THR A 131 -4.09 -11.45 -7.40
CA THR A 131 -3.08 -10.69 -8.15
C THR A 131 -2.93 -9.25 -7.64
N ASP A 132 -3.31 -8.97 -6.40
CA ASP A 132 -3.20 -7.64 -5.82
C ASP A 132 -1.96 -7.50 -4.94
N PHE A 133 -1.45 -6.29 -4.78
CA PHE A 133 -0.32 -6.01 -3.88
C PHE A 133 -0.70 -6.21 -2.41
N MET A 134 -1.90 -5.77 -2.03
CA MET A 134 -2.41 -5.80 -0.66
C MET A 134 -3.87 -6.21 -0.61
N ASN A 135 -4.36 -6.55 0.58
CA ASN A 135 -5.79 -6.74 0.80
C ASN A 135 -6.59 -5.47 0.40
N PRO A 136 -7.61 -5.56 -0.47
CA PRO A 136 -8.41 -4.40 -0.90
C PRO A 136 -9.05 -3.62 0.27
N ASP A 137 -9.51 -4.29 1.32
CA ASP A 137 -10.11 -3.63 2.49
C ASP A 137 -9.06 -2.76 3.22
N LEU A 138 -7.79 -3.15 3.15
CA LEU A 138 -6.70 -2.38 3.74
C LEU A 138 -6.39 -1.11 2.94
N ILE A 139 -6.60 -1.11 1.63
CA ILE A 139 -6.45 0.10 0.80
C ILE A 139 -7.43 1.18 1.27
N GLU A 140 -8.66 0.79 1.59
CA GLU A 140 -9.66 1.74 2.07
C GLU A 140 -9.30 2.29 3.46
N ALA A 141 -8.90 1.45 4.41
CA ALA A 141 -8.40 1.90 5.71
C ALA A 141 -7.19 2.84 5.59
N VAL A 142 -6.24 2.51 4.71
CA VAL A 142 -5.07 3.34 4.41
C VAL A 142 -5.48 4.66 3.75
N LEU A 143 -6.46 4.63 2.85
CA LEU A 143 -6.98 5.82 2.23
C LEU A 143 -7.56 6.73 3.29
N PHE A 144 -8.46 6.27 4.16
CA PHE A 144 -9.22 7.13 5.07
C PHE A 144 -8.51 7.52 6.38
N SER A 145 -7.52 6.78 6.85
CA SER A 145 -6.72 7.19 8.02
C SER A 145 -5.61 8.19 7.62
N ASP A 146 -5.41 9.22 8.43
CA ASP A 146 -4.33 10.20 8.23
C ASP A 146 -2.95 9.71 8.72
N TYR A 147 -2.93 8.62 9.49
CA TYR A 147 -1.74 8.16 10.22
C TYR A 147 -1.30 6.75 9.84
N LEU A 148 -2.21 5.93 9.33
CA LEU A 148 -1.95 4.51 9.09
C LEU A 148 -0.80 4.29 8.09
N LEU A 149 -0.84 4.96 6.93
CA LEU A 149 0.19 4.79 5.90
C LEU A 149 1.58 5.21 6.40
N GLU A 150 1.68 6.35 7.08
CA GLU A 150 2.94 6.85 7.63
C GLU A 150 3.48 5.87 8.68
N SER A 151 2.61 5.37 9.56
CA SER A 151 2.98 4.38 10.59
C SER A 151 3.47 3.06 10.00
N ILE A 152 2.85 2.60 8.91
CA ILE A 152 3.28 1.39 8.18
C ILE A 152 4.65 1.62 7.53
N VAL A 153 4.84 2.73 6.83
CA VAL A 153 6.13 3.04 6.18
C VAL A 153 7.25 3.15 7.23
N ASP A 154 6.98 3.84 8.35
CA ASP A 154 7.93 3.96 9.46
C ASP A 154 8.27 2.59 10.06
N LEU A 155 7.32 1.67 10.12
CA LEU A 155 7.54 0.30 10.57
C LEU A 155 8.49 -0.45 9.62
N PHE A 156 8.28 -0.37 8.30
CA PHE A 156 9.18 -1.00 7.32
C PHE A 156 10.60 -0.40 7.39
N VAL A 157 10.71 0.92 7.57
CA VAL A 157 11.99 1.59 7.79
C VAL A 157 12.66 1.10 9.08
N ALA A 158 11.91 0.95 10.17
CA ALA A 158 12.42 0.42 11.43
C ALA A 158 12.87 -1.04 11.34
N MET A 159 12.24 -1.84 10.47
CA MET A 159 12.67 -3.21 10.13
C MET A 159 13.96 -3.24 9.29
N GLY A 160 14.45 -2.08 8.83
CA GLY A 160 15.60 -1.97 7.93
C GLY A 160 15.29 -2.53 6.53
N VAL A 161 14.02 -2.53 6.14
CA VAL A 161 13.58 -2.93 4.80
C VAL A 161 13.68 -1.72 3.87
N PRO A 162 14.37 -1.82 2.72
CA PRO A 162 14.46 -0.72 1.78
C PRO A 162 13.10 -0.46 1.11
N VAL A 163 12.58 0.76 1.26
CA VAL A 163 11.36 1.24 0.59
C VAL A 163 11.77 2.30 -0.43
N HIS A 164 11.77 1.93 -1.72
CA HIS A 164 12.25 2.78 -2.81
C HIS A 164 11.24 2.82 -3.98
N PRO A 165 10.09 3.50 -3.80
CA PRO A 165 9.13 3.66 -4.87
C PRO A 165 9.64 4.62 -5.95
N ASN A 166 9.25 4.35 -7.19
CA ASN A 166 9.42 5.29 -8.29
C ASN A 166 8.30 6.34 -8.23
N PHE A 167 8.66 7.61 -8.21
CA PHE A 167 7.69 8.70 -8.22
C PHE A 167 7.67 9.41 -9.58
N PHE A 168 6.46 9.63 -10.07
CA PHE A 168 6.18 10.25 -11.35
C PHE A 168 5.65 11.67 -11.15
N MET A 169 6.05 12.57 -12.06
CA MET A 169 5.64 13.97 -12.05
C MET A 169 4.44 14.23 -12.97
N SER A 170 4.17 13.31 -13.88
CA SER A 170 3.04 13.33 -14.81
C SER A 170 2.50 11.91 -15.05
N LEU A 171 1.28 11.81 -15.57
CA LEU A 171 0.72 10.53 -16.00
C LEU A 171 1.44 9.99 -17.25
N GLU A 172 1.91 10.87 -18.12
CA GLU A 172 2.69 10.50 -19.32
C GLU A 172 3.97 9.75 -18.95
N ASP A 173 4.69 10.21 -17.91
CA ASP A 173 5.89 9.53 -17.41
C ASP A 173 5.57 8.11 -16.94
N TRP A 174 4.48 7.95 -16.19
CA TRP A 174 4.04 6.64 -15.69
C TRP A 174 3.64 5.70 -16.83
N CYS A 175 2.87 6.20 -17.80
CA CYS A 175 2.45 5.42 -18.96
C CYS A 175 3.66 4.98 -19.80
N LEU A 176 4.65 5.85 -20.01
CA LEU A 176 5.86 5.54 -20.77
C LEU A 176 6.69 4.44 -20.10
N GLU A 177 6.89 4.54 -18.78
CA GLU A 177 7.64 3.54 -18.01
C GLU A 177 6.96 2.15 -18.05
N ASN A 178 5.62 2.13 -17.95
CA ASN A 178 4.85 0.89 -17.89
C ASN A 178 4.37 0.37 -19.25
N ALA A 179 4.66 1.07 -20.36
CA ALA A 179 4.15 0.73 -21.69
C ALA A 179 4.56 -0.68 -22.15
N THR A 180 5.82 -1.07 -21.88
CA THR A 180 6.33 -2.39 -22.27
C THR A 180 5.63 -3.51 -21.49
N GLU A 181 5.42 -3.31 -20.19
CA GLU A 181 4.73 -4.26 -19.32
C GLU A 181 3.26 -4.40 -19.74
N ALA A 182 2.57 -3.28 -19.95
CA ALA A 182 1.17 -3.28 -20.40
C ALA A 182 0.99 -3.97 -21.76
N MET A 183 1.92 -3.80 -22.70
CA MET A 183 1.88 -4.49 -24.00
C MET A 183 2.13 -5.98 -23.89
N ARG A 184 3.00 -6.41 -22.96
CA ARG A 184 3.22 -7.83 -22.68
C ARG A 184 1.96 -8.46 -22.06
N ASP A 185 1.39 -7.82 -21.04
CA ASP A 185 0.15 -8.28 -20.40
C ASP A 185 -0.99 -8.39 -21.42
N LEU A 186 -1.08 -7.45 -22.36
CA LEU A 186 -2.07 -7.49 -23.44
C LEU A 186 -1.86 -8.69 -24.39
N GLN A 187 -0.60 -9.04 -24.70
CA GLN A 187 -0.29 -10.20 -25.54
C GLN A 187 -0.64 -11.52 -24.87
N GLU A 188 -0.58 -11.60 -23.54
CA GLU A 188 -0.94 -12.82 -22.80
C GLU A 188 -2.47 -13.08 -22.78
N LEU A 189 -3.29 -12.07 -23.11
CA LEU A 189 -4.75 -12.18 -23.18
C LEU A 189 -5.28 -12.71 -24.52
N PHE A 190 -4.45 -12.79 -25.58
CA PHE A 190 -4.85 -13.17 -26.95
C PHE A 190 -4.00 -14.32 -27.51
#